data_AF-A0A6B3FTG0-F1
#
_entry.id   AF-A0A6B3FTG0-F1
#
_cell.length_a   1.000
_cell.length_b   1.000
_cell.length_c   1.000
_cell.angle_alpha   90.00
_cell.angle_beta   90.00
_cell.angle_gamma   90.00
#
_symmetry.space_group_name_H-M   'P 1'
#
loop_
_entity.id
_entity.type
_entity.pdbx_description
1 polymer ?
#
loop_
_entity_poly.entity_id
_entity_poly.type
_entity_poly.pdbx_seq_one_letter_code
_entity_poly.pdbx_strand_id
1 'polypeptide(L)'
;MSITNTPQAARLDDAPEISRTLARAFADDPMMGWFFPGGASREPDLVRYFTTIFTRQYGRHGVCERTASAAAFWVAPEGQEKTVPDAETVAELEEILGDRAPLFRDAVAAAAEQGPKEPHWYLAVVGADPAARGQGHGAALLRSGLAKADA
;
A
#
# COMPACT_ATOMS: atom_id res chain seq x y z
N MET A 1 27.32 2.66 13.64
CA MET A 1 26.19 2.26 14.50
C MET A 1 25.07 1.86 13.55
N SER A 2 24.76 0.56 13.44
CA SER A 2 23.76 0.09 12.48
C SER A 2 22.38 0.46 13.04
N ILE A 3 21.68 1.40 12.41
CA ILE A 3 20.27 1.65 12.72
C ILE A 3 19.54 0.38 12.27
N THR A 4 19.18 -0.49 13.22
CA THR A 4 18.34 -1.65 12.91
C THR A 4 16.94 -1.11 12.62
N ASN A 5 16.56 -1.08 11.35
CA ASN A 5 15.20 -0.76 10.94
C ASN A 5 14.29 -1.92 11.32
N THR A 6 13.81 -1.92 12.56
CA THR A 6 12.97 -3.01 13.10
C THR A 6 11.53 -2.85 12.58
N PRO A 7 11.00 -3.82 11.82
CA PRO A 7 9.59 -3.85 11.46
C PRO A 7 8.71 -3.96 12.71
N GLN A 8 7.62 -3.22 12.70
CA GLN A 8 6.60 -3.23 13.75
C GLN A 8 5.23 -3.39 13.10
N ALA A 9 4.33 -4.15 13.74
CA ALA A 9 2.95 -4.24 13.30
C ALA A 9 2.30 -2.85 13.30
N ALA A 10 1.70 -2.48 12.17
CA ALA A 10 0.99 -1.22 12.03
C ALA A 10 -0.37 -1.27 12.72
N ARG A 11 -0.77 -0.15 13.34
CA ARG A 11 -2.09 0.06 13.93
C ARG A 11 -2.86 1.09 13.10
N LEU A 12 -4.19 1.09 13.20
CA LEU A 12 -5.00 2.07 12.48
C LEU A 12 -4.63 3.52 12.83
N ASP A 13 -4.19 3.78 14.06
CA ASP A 13 -3.72 5.10 14.50
C ASP A 13 -2.42 5.55 13.81
N ASP A 14 -1.67 4.64 13.18
CA ASP A 14 -0.47 4.97 12.38
C ASP A 14 -0.83 5.51 10.98
N ALA A 15 -2.12 5.53 10.60
CA ALA A 15 -2.57 5.94 9.27
C ALA A 15 -1.98 7.28 8.79
N PRO A 16 -1.94 8.36 9.60
CA PRO A 16 -1.38 9.63 9.16
C PRO A 16 0.11 9.55 8.79
N GLU A 17 0.88 8.73 9.51
CA GLU A 17 2.33 8.59 9.28
C GLU A 17 2.61 7.67 8.08
N ILE A 18 1.91 6.53 8.03
CA ILE A 18 2.01 5.54 6.95
C ILE A 18 1.62 6.18 5.61
N SER A 19 0.47 6.84 5.53
CA SER A 19 -0.04 7.39 4.27
C SER A 19 0.85 8.49 3.71
N ARG A 20 1.42 9.36 4.57
CA ARG A 20 2.40 10.37 4.11
C ARG A 20 3.69 9.74 3.60
N THR A 21 4.18 8.72 4.30
CA THR A 21 5.38 7.97 3.89
C THR A 21 5.16 7.32 2.53
N LEU A 22 4.02 6.65 2.34
CA LEU A 22 3.68 6.00 1.07
C LEU A 22 3.41 7.03 -0.03
N ALA A 23 2.71 8.13 0.24
CA ALA A 23 2.50 9.19 -0.75
C ALA A 23 3.83 9.74 -1.30
N ARG A 24 4.84 9.93 -0.43
CA ARG A 24 6.19 10.30 -0.86
C ARG A 24 6.92 9.19 -1.61
N ALA A 25 6.80 7.95 -1.15
CA ALA A 25 7.43 6.80 -1.79
C ALA A 25 6.92 6.59 -3.24
N PHE A 26 5.65 6.89 -3.48
CA PHE A 26 4.98 6.76 -4.78
C PHE A 26 4.85 8.08 -5.56
N ALA A 27 5.44 9.18 -5.07
CA ALA A 27 5.35 10.49 -5.72
C ALA A 27 5.95 10.50 -7.13
N ASP A 28 6.98 9.68 -7.38
CA ASP A 28 7.62 9.54 -8.69
C ASP A 28 7.28 8.21 -9.37
N ASP A 29 6.31 7.45 -8.85
CA ASP A 29 5.88 6.20 -9.47
C ASP A 29 5.14 6.48 -10.80
N PRO A 30 5.54 5.88 -11.93
CA PRO A 30 4.93 6.16 -13.23
C PRO A 30 3.45 5.80 -13.33
N MET A 31 3.04 4.70 -12.69
CA MET A 31 1.63 4.27 -12.69
C MET A 31 0.81 5.27 -11.87
N MET A 32 1.26 5.61 -10.66
CA MET A 32 0.58 6.59 -9.81
C MET A 32 0.58 7.98 -10.44
N GLY A 33 1.64 8.39 -11.14
CA GLY A 33 1.66 9.67 -11.87
C GLY A 33 0.67 9.75 -13.02
N TRP A 34 0.30 8.61 -13.60
CA TRP A 34 -0.70 8.57 -14.65
C TRP A 34 -2.13 8.61 -14.09
N PHE A 35 -2.39 7.89 -13.01
CA PHE A 35 -3.70 7.85 -12.36
C PHE A 35 -4.03 9.10 -11.56
N PHE A 36 -3.01 9.71 -10.96
CA PHE A 36 -3.11 10.95 -10.19
C PHE A 36 -2.39 12.05 -10.97
N PRO A 37 -3.05 12.65 -11.99
CA PRO A 37 -2.40 13.64 -12.85
C PRO A 37 -1.82 14.79 -12.02
N GLY A 38 -0.59 15.20 -12.36
CA GLY A 38 0.20 16.16 -11.60
C GLY A 38 -0.49 17.49 -11.30
N GLY A 39 -0.02 18.17 -10.25
CA GLY A 39 -0.56 19.45 -9.82
C GLY A 39 -0.55 19.58 -8.30
N ALA A 40 -1.19 20.62 -7.77
CA ALA A 40 -1.22 20.92 -6.34
C ALA A 40 -1.99 19.86 -5.51
N SER A 41 -2.90 19.10 -6.11
CA SER A 41 -3.69 18.09 -5.41
C SER A 41 -3.03 16.72 -5.33
N ARG A 42 -2.00 16.42 -6.14
CA ARG A 42 -1.47 15.06 -6.28
C ARG A 42 -0.97 14.45 -4.98
N GLU A 43 -0.20 15.19 -4.19
CA GLU A 43 0.26 14.70 -2.88
C GLU A 43 -0.92 14.49 -1.90
N PRO A 44 -1.82 15.47 -1.70
CA PRO A 44 -3.05 15.26 -0.92
C PRO A 44 -3.89 14.04 -1.37
N ASP A 45 -4.05 13.85 -2.68
CA ASP A 45 -4.86 12.75 -3.25
C ASP A 45 -4.19 11.40 -3.01
N LEU A 46 -2.86 11.31 -3.14
CA LEU A 46 -2.10 10.10 -2.78
C LEU A 46 -2.18 9.82 -1.28
N VAL A 47 -2.07 10.83 -0.42
CA VAL A 47 -2.25 10.65 1.04
C VAL A 47 -3.65 10.14 1.35
N ARG A 48 -4.68 10.70 0.70
CA ARG A 48 -6.07 10.24 0.86
C ARG A 48 -6.20 8.79 0.40
N TYR A 49 -5.72 8.46 -0.80
CA TYR A 49 -5.72 7.11 -1.35
C TYR A 49 -5.09 6.08 -0.40
N PHE A 50 -3.86 6.32 0.06
CA PHE A 50 -3.17 5.41 0.98
C PHE A 50 -3.88 5.30 2.34
N THR A 51 -4.51 6.39 2.80
CA THR A 51 -5.31 6.39 4.04
C THR A 51 -6.55 5.53 3.88
N THR A 52 -7.26 5.65 2.75
CA THR A 52 -8.47 4.88 2.46
C THR A 52 -8.16 3.38 2.41
N ILE A 53 -7.18 2.95 1.59
CA ILE A 53 -6.86 1.52 1.47
C ILE A 53 -6.27 0.94 2.76
N PHE A 54 -5.54 1.73 3.55
CA PHE A 54 -5.01 1.27 4.83
C PHE A 54 -6.11 1.13 5.88
N THR A 55 -6.92 2.17 6.10
CA THR A 55 -7.90 2.17 7.20
C THR A 55 -9.12 1.29 6.94
N ARG A 56 -9.49 1.10 5.67
CA ARG A 56 -10.68 0.34 5.27
C ARG A 56 -10.40 -1.09 4.82
N GLN A 57 -9.19 -1.39 4.31
CA GLN A 57 -8.86 -2.72 3.77
C GLN A 57 -7.68 -3.35 4.51
N TYR A 58 -6.46 -2.90 4.22
CA TYR A 58 -5.25 -3.65 4.59
C TYR A 58 -4.91 -3.59 6.08
N GLY A 59 -5.16 -2.45 6.75
CA GLY A 59 -4.93 -2.32 8.19
C GLY A 59 -5.91 -3.12 9.05
N ARG A 60 -7.02 -3.59 8.48
CA ARG A 60 -8.04 -4.40 9.16
C ARG A 60 -7.88 -5.89 8.89
N HIS A 61 -7.48 -6.24 7.67
CA HIS A 61 -7.56 -7.61 7.16
C HIS A 61 -6.24 -8.14 6.59
N GLY A 62 -5.24 -7.28 6.44
CA GLY A 62 -3.89 -7.64 6.01
C GLY A 62 -2.90 -7.75 7.18
N VAL A 63 -1.67 -8.10 6.82
CA VAL A 63 -0.49 -8.07 7.68
C VAL A 63 0.30 -6.81 7.31
N CYS A 64 0.00 -5.72 8.00
CA CYS A 64 0.66 -4.44 7.76
C CYS A 64 1.80 -4.23 8.76
N GLU A 65 2.98 -3.87 8.26
CA GLU A 65 4.13 -3.52 9.08
C GLU A 65 4.71 -2.18 8.64
N ARG A 66 5.33 -1.48 9.59
CA ARG A 66 6.05 -0.24 9.36
C ARG A 66 7.40 -0.23 10.05
N THR A 67 8.24 0.68 9.59
CA THR A 67 9.42 1.16 10.33
C THR A 67 9.23 2.67 10.56
N ALA A 68 10.29 3.38 10.97
CA ALA A 68 10.25 4.84 11.08
C ALA A 68 10.06 5.57 9.73
N SER A 69 10.39 4.94 8.60
CA SER A 69 10.44 5.61 7.29
C SER A 69 9.91 4.75 6.14
N ALA A 70 9.18 3.68 6.44
CA ALA A 70 8.63 2.78 5.41
C ALA A 70 7.43 2.00 5.93
N ALA A 71 6.57 1.54 5.02
CA ALA A 71 5.46 0.65 5.32
C ALA A 71 5.31 -0.43 4.24
N ALA A 72 4.76 -1.58 4.64
CA ALA A 72 4.43 -2.68 3.75
C ALA A 72 3.08 -3.31 4.14
N PHE A 73 2.24 -3.59 3.15
CA PHE A 73 0.93 -4.22 3.30
C PHE A 73 0.97 -5.57 2.62
N TRP A 74 1.02 -6.63 3.43
CA TRP A 74 0.87 -8.00 2.96
C TRP A 74 -0.54 -8.49 3.19
N VAL A 75 -0.97 -9.46 2.40
CA VAL A 75 -2.24 -10.16 2.56
C VAL A 75 -1.96 -11.65 2.57
N ALA A 76 -2.30 -12.31 3.69
CA ALA A 76 -2.26 -13.76 3.80
C ALA A 76 -3.40 -14.39 2.99
N PRO A 77 -3.31 -15.68 2.59
CA PRO A 77 -4.35 -16.33 1.80
C PRO A 77 -5.76 -16.19 2.40
N GLU A 78 -5.90 -16.28 3.71
CA GLU A 78 -7.19 -16.18 4.43
C GLU A 78 -7.73 -14.75 4.50
N GLY A 79 -6.89 -13.77 4.17
CA GLY A 79 -7.22 -12.35 4.14
C GLY A 79 -7.64 -11.85 2.75
N GLN A 80 -7.37 -12.59 1.67
CA GLN A 80 -7.57 -12.11 0.29
C GLN A 80 -9.01 -11.63 0.05
N GLU A 81 -10.02 -12.47 0.35
CA GLU A 81 -11.43 -12.09 0.20
C GLU A 81 -11.85 -10.90 1.07
N LYS A 82 -11.25 -10.77 2.26
CA LYS A 82 -11.56 -9.69 3.22
C LYS A 82 -10.91 -8.36 2.88
N THR A 83 -9.89 -8.39 2.03
CA THR A 83 -9.21 -7.17 1.55
C THR A 83 -9.81 -6.61 0.26
N VAL A 84 -10.83 -7.27 -0.30
CA VAL A 84 -11.63 -6.71 -1.39
C VAL A 84 -12.36 -5.46 -0.90
N PRO A 85 -12.29 -4.32 -1.61
CA PRO A 85 -12.92 -3.09 -1.17
C PRO A 85 -14.46 -3.24 -1.17
N ASP A 86 -15.10 -2.77 -0.09
CA ASP A 86 -16.55 -2.66 -0.03
C ASP A 86 -17.06 -1.46 -0.87
N ALA A 87 -18.38 -1.35 -1.00
CA ALA A 87 -18.99 -0.31 -1.84
C ALA A 87 -18.64 1.12 -1.41
N GLU A 88 -18.49 1.36 -0.09
CA GLU A 88 -18.11 2.68 0.44
C GLU A 88 -16.65 2.99 0.09
N THR A 89 -15.76 2.01 0.26
CA THR A 89 -14.36 2.12 -0.13
C THR A 89 -14.22 2.37 -1.63
N VAL A 90 -14.98 1.65 -2.47
CA VAL A 90 -14.99 1.87 -3.92
C VAL A 90 -15.46 3.28 -4.26
N ALA A 91 -16.55 3.78 -3.65
CA ALA A 91 -17.03 5.14 -3.89
C ALA A 91 -15.99 6.21 -3.51
N GLU A 92 -15.29 6.02 -2.38
CA GLU A 92 -14.22 6.93 -1.96
C GLU A 92 -13.03 6.91 -2.93
N LEU A 93 -12.63 5.74 -3.41
CA LEU A 93 -11.58 5.60 -4.42
C LEU A 93 -11.98 6.21 -5.77
N GLU A 94 -13.24 6.07 -6.18
CA GLU A 94 -13.78 6.71 -7.38
C GLU A 94 -13.73 8.23 -7.28
N GLU A 95 -14.07 8.80 -6.12
CA GLU A 95 -13.99 10.25 -5.89
C GLU A 95 -12.54 10.75 -5.98
N ILE A 96 -11.58 10.00 -5.42
CA ILE A 96 -10.15 10.34 -5.45
C ILE A 96 -9.60 10.28 -6.89
N LEU A 97 -9.94 9.22 -7.63
CA LEU A 97 -9.42 8.97 -8.98
C LEU A 97 -10.15 9.76 -10.07
N GLY A 98 -11.36 10.25 -9.78
CA GLY A 98 -12.21 10.98 -10.74
C GLY A 98 -12.38 10.22 -12.05
N ASP A 99 -12.17 10.91 -13.18
CA ASP A 99 -12.32 10.34 -14.52
C ASP A 99 -11.37 9.17 -14.82
N ARG A 100 -10.33 8.95 -13.98
CA ARG A 100 -9.40 7.81 -14.11
C ARG A 100 -9.88 6.56 -13.37
N ALA A 101 -10.94 6.64 -12.57
CA ALA A 101 -11.42 5.52 -11.75
C ALA A 101 -11.79 4.26 -12.57
N PRO A 102 -12.50 4.35 -13.72
CA PRO A 102 -12.79 3.17 -14.53
C PRO A 102 -11.51 2.50 -15.05
N LEU A 103 -10.54 3.30 -15.52
CA LEU A 103 -9.26 2.79 -16.03
C LEU A 103 -8.42 2.13 -14.92
N PHE A 104 -8.48 2.66 -13.70
CA PHE A 104 -7.81 2.07 -12.54
C PHE A 104 -8.41 0.72 -12.20
N ARG A 105 -9.74 0.63 -12.19
CA ARG A 105 -10.46 -0.64 -11.97
C ARG A 105 -10.08 -1.68 -13.02
N ASP A 106 -10.07 -1.30 -14.29
CA ASP A 106 -9.73 -2.21 -15.39
C ASP A 106 -8.28 -2.70 -15.27
N ALA A 107 -7.34 -1.81 -14.90
CA ALA A 107 -5.95 -2.19 -14.68
C ALA A 107 -5.79 -3.18 -13.52
N VAL A 108 -6.48 -2.94 -12.39
CA VAL A 108 -6.47 -3.84 -11.24
C VAL A 108 -7.11 -5.20 -11.58
N ALA A 109 -8.24 -5.19 -12.30
CA ALA A 109 -8.92 -6.42 -12.73
C ALA A 109 -8.04 -7.24 -13.67
N ALA A 110 -7.43 -6.61 -14.68
CA ALA A 110 -6.53 -7.27 -15.61
C ALA A 110 -5.31 -7.87 -14.89
N ALA A 111 -4.74 -7.18 -13.90
CA ALA A 111 -3.65 -7.71 -13.09
C ALA A 111 -4.10 -8.94 -12.25
N ALA A 112 -5.29 -8.88 -11.65
CA ALA A 112 -5.85 -9.98 -10.86
C ALA A 112 -6.17 -11.22 -11.74
N GLU A 113 -6.61 -11.02 -12.98
CA GLU A 113 -6.85 -12.11 -13.92
C GLU A 113 -5.58 -12.91 -14.24
N GLN A 114 -4.42 -12.24 -14.29
CA GLN A 114 -3.12 -12.85 -14.53
C GLN A 114 -2.44 -13.37 -13.25
N GLY A 115 -3.01 -13.09 -12.07
CA GLY A 115 -2.49 -13.56 -10.79
C GLY A 115 -2.68 -15.06 -10.57
N PRO A 116 -1.95 -15.65 -9.60
CA PRO A 116 -2.11 -17.06 -9.22
C PRO A 116 -3.55 -17.37 -8.81
N LYS A 117 -4.01 -18.59 -9.11
CA LYS A 117 -5.38 -19.04 -8.74
C LYS A 117 -5.39 -19.84 -7.45
N GLU A 118 -4.24 -20.38 -7.07
CA GLU A 118 -3.99 -21.01 -5.79
C GLU A 118 -3.89 -19.98 -4.64
N PRO A 119 -4.20 -20.37 -3.40
CA PRO A 119 -4.00 -19.53 -2.23
C PRO A 119 -2.54 -19.09 -2.12
N HIS A 120 -2.29 -17.79 -2.00
CA HIS A 120 -0.94 -17.23 -1.97
C HIS A 120 -0.85 -15.98 -1.10
N TRP A 121 0.36 -15.68 -0.62
CA TRP A 121 0.65 -14.39 -0.02
C TRP A 121 0.79 -13.32 -1.10
N TYR A 122 0.15 -12.18 -0.89
CA TYR A 122 0.19 -11.05 -1.82
C TYR A 122 0.78 -9.81 -1.14
N LEU A 123 1.82 -9.23 -1.75
CA LEU A 123 2.36 -7.94 -1.34
C LEU A 123 1.63 -6.84 -2.10
N ALA A 124 0.66 -6.20 -1.45
CA ALA A 124 -0.15 -5.15 -2.05
C ALA A 124 0.60 -3.82 -2.18
N VAL A 125 1.36 -3.46 -1.13
CA VAL A 125 2.09 -2.19 -1.08
C VAL A 125 3.41 -2.39 -0.36
N VAL A 126 4.49 -1.80 -0.88
CA VAL A 126 5.73 -1.56 -0.13
C VAL A 126 6.32 -0.23 -0.57
N GLY A 127 6.67 0.63 0.39
CA GLY A 127 7.23 1.94 0.09
C GLY A 127 8.07 2.47 1.24
N ALA A 128 9.14 3.19 0.91
CA ALA A 128 10.00 3.88 1.86
C ALA A 128 10.13 5.35 1.46
N ASP A 129 10.20 6.24 2.47
CA ASP A 129 10.43 7.67 2.24
C ASP A 129 11.74 7.84 1.43
N PRO A 130 11.73 8.59 0.31
CA PRO A 130 12.92 8.84 -0.50
C PRO A 130 14.10 9.40 0.30
N ALA A 131 13.85 10.17 1.37
CA ALA A 131 14.89 10.69 2.25
C ALA A 131 15.62 9.60 3.05
N ALA A 132 15.01 8.42 3.19
CA ALA A 132 15.57 7.26 3.88
C ALA A 132 16.10 6.17 2.91
N ARG A 133 16.24 6.49 1.62
CA ARG A 133 16.72 5.54 0.61
C ARG A 133 18.14 5.07 0.92
N GLY A 134 18.41 3.79 0.66
CA GLY A 134 19.72 3.17 0.93
C GLY A 134 19.96 2.82 2.40
N GLN A 135 19.04 3.16 3.31
CA GLN A 135 19.19 2.87 4.74
C GLN A 135 18.61 1.50 5.15
N GLY A 136 17.93 0.79 4.25
CA GLY A 136 17.49 -0.59 4.45
C GLY A 136 16.09 -0.78 5.06
N HIS A 137 15.26 0.26 5.15
CA HIS A 137 13.90 0.19 5.69
C HIS A 137 12.99 -0.78 4.90
N GLY A 138 12.87 -0.59 3.58
CA GLY A 138 12.07 -1.47 2.72
C GLY A 138 12.58 -2.92 2.73
N ALA A 139 13.90 -3.10 2.76
CA ALA A 139 14.50 -4.43 2.83
C ALA A 139 14.18 -5.16 4.15
N ALA A 140 14.10 -4.44 5.27
CA ALA A 140 13.70 -5.01 6.54
C ALA A 140 12.23 -5.47 6.52
N LEU A 141 11.33 -4.66 5.96
CA LEU A 141 9.92 -5.01 5.79
C LEU A 141 9.72 -6.21 4.86
N LEU A 142 10.43 -6.24 3.72
CA LEU A 142 10.36 -7.37 2.78
C LEU A 142 10.83 -8.68 3.44
N ARG A 143 11.97 -8.66 4.14
CA ARG A 143 12.45 -9.86 4.86
C ARG A 143 11.45 -10.34 5.92
N SER A 144 10.84 -9.41 6.66
CA SER A 144 9.86 -9.73 7.69
C SER A 144 8.57 -10.32 7.10
N GLY A 145 8.10 -9.80 5.96
CA GLY A 145 6.95 -10.34 5.24
C GLY A 145 7.20 -11.72 4.65
N LEU A 146 8.33 -11.90 3.94
CA LEU A 146 8.72 -13.20 3.38
C LEU A 146 8.87 -14.27 4.45
N ALA A 147 9.49 -13.95 5.60
CA ALA A 147 9.61 -14.89 6.71
C ALA A 147 8.25 -15.34 7.29
N LYS A 148 7.19 -14.52 7.18
CA LYS A 148 5.82 -14.92 7.55
C LYS A 148 5.16 -15.78 6.48
N ALA A 149 5.49 -15.54 5.21
CA ALA A 149 4.98 -16.32 4.10
C ALA A 149 5.60 -17.73 4.02
N ASP A 150 6.85 -17.88 4.48
CA ASP A 150 7.59 -19.15 4.51
C ASP A 150 7.32 -20.02 5.75
N ALA A 151 6.60 -19.48 6.75
CA ALA A 151 6.37 -20.14 8.05
C ALA A 151 5.23 -21.18 7.99
#